data_AF-A0A2D4LQ67-F1
#
_entry.id   AF-A0A2D4LQ67-F1
#
_cell.length_a   1.000
_cell.length_b   1.000
_cell.length_c   1.000
_cell.angle_alpha   90.00
_cell.angle_beta   90.00
_cell.angle_gamma   90.00
#
_symmetry.space_group_name_H-M   'P 1'
#
loop_
_entity.id
_entity.type
_entity.pdbx_description
1 polymer ?
#
loop_
_entity_poly.entity_id
_entity_poly.type
_entity_poly.pdbx_seq_one_letter_code
_entity_poly.pdbx_strand_id
1 'polypeptide(L)'
;YTVGIVDWTQSDLDILNRKTRKLMSMHYSLHPRGDTDRLYLSRKSGGRGLLQVKQTVEEEKHGLADYLKESQEHLLIEVKNKNLLKAQQTKQEYRKNVIKSRMESWQNKALHGQFLGKKKDKVNSEKTWLCLTTGTLKKETESLILAAEKQAIRTNTIKAKIEKSSDDAKCRLCKEADETVDHILSCC
;
A
#
# COMPACT_ATOMS: atom_id res chain seq x y z
N TYR A 1 -19.07 -14.08 6.54
CA TYR A 1 -18.52 -14.98 5.51
C TYR A 1 -19.44 -14.95 4.30
N THR A 2 -19.17 -14.13 3.29
CA THR A 2 -20.00 -14.03 2.06
C THR A 2 -19.22 -14.38 0.79
N VAL A 3 -17.90 -14.54 0.90
CA VAL A 3 -17.01 -14.91 -0.20
C VAL A 3 -17.36 -16.33 -0.66
N GLY A 4 -17.81 -16.47 -1.90
CA GLY A 4 -18.28 -17.75 -2.46
C GLY A 4 -19.78 -18.02 -2.31
N ILE A 5 -20.52 -17.17 -1.60
CA ILE A 5 -21.99 -17.20 -1.50
C ILE A 5 -22.61 -16.08 -2.33
N VAL A 6 -21.97 -14.91 -2.32
CA VAL A 6 -22.35 -13.75 -3.12
C VAL A 6 -21.40 -13.64 -4.29
N ASP A 7 -21.95 -13.44 -5.49
CA ASP A 7 -21.19 -13.27 -6.75
C ASP A 7 -20.53 -11.88 -6.81
N TRP A 8 -19.47 -11.70 -6.01
CA TRP A 8 -18.65 -10.50 -6.07
C TRP A 8 -17.85 -10.49 -7.37
N THR A 9 -18.12 -9.51 -8.24
CA THR A 9 -17.27 -9.29 -9.40
C THR A 9 -15.96 -8.62 -8.96
N GLN A 10 -14.93 -8.75 -9.79
CA GLN A 10 -13.67 -8.05 -9.58
C GLN A 10 -13.88 -6.53 -9.48
N SER A 11 -14.84 -6.00 -10.24
CA SER A 11 -15.18 -4.57 -10.23
C SER A 11 -15.77 -4.12 -8.90
N ASP A 12 -16.62 -4.94 -8.27
CA ASP A 12 -17.24 -4.63 -6.98
C ASP A 12 -16.21 -4.54 -5.86
N LEU A 13 -15.25 -5.49 -5.85
CA LEU A 13 -14.14 -5.50 -4.91
C LEU A 13 -13.25 -4.26 -5.07
N ASP A 14 -13.03 -3.80 -6.31
CA ASP A 14 -12.27 -2.59 -6.58
C ASP A 14 -13.03 -1.32 -6.18
N ILE A 15 -14.35 -1.28 -6.39
CA ILE A 15 -15.22 -0.20 -5.89
C ILE A 15 -15.15 -0.11 -4.37
N LEU A 16 -15.25 -1.24 -3.67
CA LEU A 16 -15.17 -1.27 -2.22
C LEU A 16 -13.81 -0.75 -1.72
N ASN A 17 -12.71 -1.20 -2.33
CA ASN A 17 -11.37 -0.69 -2.01
C ASN A 17 -11.25 0.84 -2.23
N ARG A 18 -11.83 1.37 -3.33
CA ARG A 18 -11.86 2.82 -3.60
C ARG A 18 -12.68 3.57 -2.56
N LYS A 19 -13.85 3.06 -2.16
CA LYS A 19 -14.69 3.64 -1.11
C LYS A 19 -13.95 3.69 0.24
N THR A 20 -13.26 2.61 0.61
CA THR A 20 -12.43 2.57 1.83
C THR A 20 -11.37 3.67 1.80
N ARG A 21 -10.61 3.80 0.70
CA ARG A 21 -9.59 4.86 0.58
C ARG A 21 -10.20 6.27 0.61
N LYS A 22 -11.35 6.48 -0.05
CA LYS A 22 -12.07 7.76 0.00
C LYS A 22 -12.45 8.12 1.44
N LEU A 23 -13.01 7.17 2.19
CA LEU A 23 -13.35 7.36 3.60
C LEU A 23 -12.12 7.70 4.45
N MET A 24 -11.01 6.98 4.23
CA MET A 24 -9.75 7.25 4.91
C MET A 24 -9.22 8.66 4.63
N SER A 25 -9.31 9.13 3.38
CA SER A 25 -8.90 10.47 3.00
C SER A 25 -9.82 11.55 3.56
N MET A 26 -11.14 11.34 3.59
CA MET A 26 -12.09 12.27 4.22
C MET A 26 -11.82 12.47 5.71
N HIS A 27 -11.36 11.43 6.41
CA HIS A 27 -11.00 11.49 7.82
C HIS A 27 -9.50 11.71 8.06
N TYR A 28 -8.79 12.33 7.10
CA TYR A 28 -7.39 12.73 7.20
C TYR A 28 -6.39 11.61 7.53
N SER A 29 -6.82 10.35 7.45
CA SER A 29 -6.00 9.17 7.77
C SER A 29 -5.19 8.64 6.59
N LEU A 30 -5.47 9.14 5.37
CA LEU A 30 -4.72 8.85 4.16
C LEU A 30 -4.64 10.08 3.26
N HIS A 31 -3.43 10.54 2.95
CA HIS A 31 -3.23 11.61 1.98
C HIS A 31 -3.74 11.20 0.59
N PRO A 32 -4.51 12.05 -0.14
CA PRO A 32 -5.12 11.69 -1.42
C PRO A 32 -4.11 11.26 -2.52
N ARG A 33 -2.90 11.82 -2.48
CA ARG A 33 -1.79 11.47 -3.38
C ARG A 33 -0.83 10.42 -2.80
N GLY A 34 -1.15 9.86 -1.65
CA GLY A 34 -0.31 8.85 -1.01
C GLY A 34 -0.29 7.54 -1.80
N ASP A 35 0.83 6.84 -1.74
CA ASP A 35 0.97 5.52 -2.33
C ASP A 35 -0.07 4.52 -1.81
N THR A 36 -0.76 3.85 -2.74
CA THR A 36 -1.80 2.84 -2.43
C THR A 36 -1.22 1.50 -2.04
N ASP A 37 -0.08 1.09 -2.59
CA ASP A 37 0.50 -0.23 -2.30
C ASP A 37 1.05 -0.28 -0.88
N ARG A 38 1.69 0.81 -0.45
CA ARG A 38 2.15 1.02 0.93
C ARG A 38 1.03 0.91 1.97
N LEU A 39 -0.21 1.27 1.61
CA LEU A 39 -1.36 1.14 2.51
C LEU A 39 -1.56 -0.33 2.95
N TYR A 40 -1.34 -1.26 2.03
CA TYR A 40 -1.58 -2.69 2.25
C TYR A 40 -0.31 -3.48 2.61
N LEU A 41 0.82 -2.80 2.77
CA LEU A 41 2.04 -3.39 3.33
C LEU A 41 1.96 -3.41 4.86
N SER A 42 2.69 -4.34 5.49
CA SER A 42 2.75 -4.43 6.94
C SER A 42 3.33 -3.16 7.59
N ARG A 43 2.93 -2.86 8.82
CA ARG A 43 3.50 -1.74 9.59
C ARG A 43 5.01 -1.91 9.85
N LYS A 44 5.46 -3.15 10.08
CA LYS A 44 6.88 -3.50 10.26
C LYS A 44 7.74 -3.19 9.03
N SER A 45 7.15 -3.20 7.83
CA SER A 45 7.80 -2.84 6.56
C SER A 45 7.53 -1.39 6.13
N GLY A 46 7.02 -0.53 7.02
CA GLY A 46 6.71 0.86 6.69
C GLY A 46 5.35 1.10 6.04
N GLY A 47 4.48 0.10 5.98
CA GLY A 47 3.11 0.22 5.49
C GLY A 47 2.09 0.59 6.58
N ARG A 48 0.79 0.46 6.29
CA ARG A 48 -0.29 0.72 7.27
C ARG A 48 -0.95 -0.55 7.84
N GLY A 49 -0.67 -1.70 7.24
CA GLY A 49 -1.21 -2.99 7.65
C GLY A 49 -2.68 -3.21 7.29
N LEU A 50 -3.25 -2.40 6.38
CA LEU A 50 -4.62 -2.61 5.94
C LEU A 50 -4.69 -3.88 5.08
N LEU A 51 -5.73 -4.69 5.27
CA LEU A 51 -6.00 -5.82 4.38
C LEU A 51 -6.79 -5.34 3.16
N GLN A 52 -6.30 -5.66 1.97
CA GLN A 52 -7.02 -5.34 0.74
C GLN A 52 -8.11 -6.39 0.53
N VAL A 53 -9.38 -5.97 0.36
CA VAL A 53 -10.51 -6.91 0.23
C VAL A 53 -10.29 -7.89 -0.91
N LYS A 54 -9.83 -7.39 -2.07
CA LYS A 54 -9.51 -8.21 -3.24
C LYS A 54 -8.48 -9.30 -2.90
N GLN A 55 -7.39 -8.93 -2.22
CA GLN A 55 -6.37 -9.87 -1.81
C GLN A 55 -6.94 -10.91 -0.84
N THR A 56 -7.74 -10.50 0.13
CA THR A 56 -8.37 -11.42 1.08
C THR A 56 -9.26 -12.44 0.36
N VAL A 57 -10.08 -12.00 -0.60
CA VAL A 57 -10.91 -12.91 -1.40
C VAL A 57 -10.07 -13.92 -2.16
N GLU A 58 -9.00 -13.48 -2.83
CA GLU A 58 -8.11 -14.38 -3.56
C GLU A 58 -7.34 -15.33 -2.64
N GLU A 59 -6.88 -14.85 -1.48
CA GLU A 59 -6.24 -15.69 -0.46
C GLU A 59 -7.18 -16.78 0.07
N GLU A 60 -8.47 -16.48 0.25
CA GLU A 60 -9.46 -17.49 0.66
C GLU A 60 -9.76 -18.50 -0.45
N LYS A 61 -9.79 -18.08 -1.73
CA LYS A 61 -9.89 -19.01 -2.86
C LYS A 61 -8.71 -19.97 -2.92
N HIS A 62 -7.50 -19.46 -2.75
CA HIS A 62 -6.29 -20.29 -2.68
C HIS A 62 -6.31 -21.20 -1.46
N GLY A 63 -6.71 -20.70 -0.29
CA GLY A 63 -6.81 -21.50 0.94
C GLY A 63 -7.82 -22.64 0.82
N LEU A 64 -8.97 -22.41 0.19
CA LEU A 64 -9.95 -23.46 -0.09
C LEU A 64 -9.40 -24.50 -1.07
N ALA A 65 -8.67 -24.06 -2.10
CA ALA A 65 -8.05 -24.98 -3.04
C ALA A 65 -6.96 -25.83 -2.39
N ASP A 66 -6.16 -25.25 -1.48
CA ASP A 66 -5.17 -25.97 -0.69
C ASP A 66 -5.84 -27.00 0.24
N TYR A 67 -6.91 -26.60 0.93
CA TYR A 67 -7.70 -27.49 1.79
C TYR A 67 -8.30 -28.68 1.02
N LEU A 68 -8.89 -28.44 -0.16
CA LEU A 68 -9.41 -29.52 -1.01
C LEU A 68 -8.31 -30.46 -1.53
N LYS A 69 -7.07 -29.98 -1.70
CA LYS A 69 -5.95 -30.84 -2.10
C LYS A 69 -5.53 -31.78 -0.98
N GLU A 70 -5.51 -31.30 0.25
CA GLU A 70 -5.07 -32.03 1.45
C GLU A 70 -6.16 -32.94 2.04
N SER A 71 -7.43 -32.66 1.75
CA SER A 71 -8.55 -33.44 2.29
C SER A 71 -8.61 -34.87 1.75
N GLN A 72 -8.93 -35.81 2.65
CA GLN A 72 -9.14 -37.23 2.34
C GLN A 72 -10.63 -37.61 2.31
N GLU A 73 -11.54 -36.66 2.56
CA GLU A 73 -12.97 -36.94 2.59
C GLU A 73 -13.52 -37.18 1.19
N HIS A 74 -14.29 -38.27 1.02
CA HIS A 74 -14.83 -38.67 -0.27
C HIS A 74 -15.62 -37.55 -0.98
N LEU A 75 -16.47 -36.83 -0.25
CA LEU A 75 -17.26 -35.73 -0.81
C LEU A 75 -16.38 -34.57 -1.30
N LEU A 76 -15.30 -34.25 -0.57
CA LEU A 76 -14.38 -33.17 -0.92
C LEU A 76 -13.49 -33.55 -2.10
N ILE A 77 -13.11 -34.82 -2.22
CA ILE A 77 -12.43 -35.36 -3.41
C ILE A 77 -13.32 -35.20 -4.64
N GLU A 78 -14.62 -35.48 -4.52
CA GLU A 78 -15.55 -35.32 -5.64
C GLU A 78 -15.71 -33.85 -6.05
N VAL A 79 -15.76 -32.94 -5.08
CA VAL A 79 -15.77 -31.48 -5.33
C VAL A 79 -14.48 -31.04 -6.03
N LYS A 80 -13.32 -31.57 -5.62
CA LYS A 80 -12.04 -31.33 -6.28
C LYS A 80 -12.05 -31.82 -7.73
N ASN A 81 -12.61 -33.01 -8.00
CA ASN A 81 -12.71 -33.56 -9.36
C ASN A 81 -13.56 -32.70 -10.30
N LYS A 82 -14.53 -31.94 -9.77
CA LYS A 82 -15.30 -30.96 -10.54
C LYS A 82 -14.49 -29.74 -11.01
N ASN A 83 -13.23 -29.58 -10.56
CA ASN A 83 -12.29 -28.54 -11.01
C ASN A 83 -12.88 -27.11 -11.00
N LEU A 84 -13.74 -26.81 -10.03
CA LEU A 84 -14.41 -25.52 -9.91
C LEU A 84 -13.43 -24.38 -9.53
N LEU A 85 -12.34 -24.72 -8.84
CA LEU A 85 -11.33 -23.76 -8.39
C LEU A 85 -10.07 -23.88 -9.25
N LYS A 86 -9.68 -22.79 -9.90
CA LYS A 86 -8.45 -22.70 -10.69
C LYS A 86 -7.34 -22.04 -9.86
N ALA A 87 -6.72 -22.79 -8.94
CA ALA A 87 -5.61 -22.29 -8.13
C ALA A 87 -4.27 -22.86 -8.64
N GLN A 88 -3.45 -21.99 -9.24
CA GLN A 88 -2.12 -22.35 -9.77
C GLN A 88 -1.01 -22.37 -8.70
N GLN A 89 -1.24 -21.73 -7.55
CA GLN A 89 -0.30 -21.59 -6.45
C GLN A 89 -1.02 -21.74 -5.11
N THR A 90 -0.25 -21.96 -4.05
CA THR A 90 -0.77 -22.02 -2.67
C THR A 90 -1.13 -20.63 -2.13
N LYS A 91 -1.93 -20.57 -1.07
CA LYS A 91 -2.27 -19.33 -0.35
C LYS A 91 -1.02 -18.60 0.13
N GLN A 92 -0.04 -19.34 0.64
CA GLN A 92 1.20 -18.77 1.15
C GLN A 92 2.05 -18.15 0.03
N GLU A 93 2.19 -18.84 -1.10
CA GLU A 93 2.92 -18.34 -2.27
C GLU A 93 2.25 -17.09 -2.85
N TYR A 94 0.93 -17.12 -3.05
CA TYR A 94 0.16 -15.97 -3.51
C TYR A 94 0.41 -14.75 -2.61
N ARG A 95 0.30 -14.93 -1.29
CA ARG A 95 0.52 -13.85 -0.32
C ARG A 95 1.93 -13.29 -0.39
N LYS A 96 2.96 -14.15 -0.45
CA LYS A 96 4.37 -13.72 -0.60
C LYS A 96 4.57 -12.92 -1.89
N ASN A 97 4.03 -13.40 -3.01
CA ASN A 97 4.13 -12.77 -4.33
C ASN A 97 3.47 -11.39 -4.35
N VAL A 98 2.25 -11.27 -3.79
CA VAL A 98 1.54 -9.99 -3.71
C VAL A 98 2.30 -8.98 -2.84
N ILE A 99 2.82 -9.39 -1.68
CA ILE A 99 3.58 -8.50 -0.80
C ILE A 99 4.87 -8.04 -1.48
N LYS A 100 5.60 -8.95 -2.14
CA LYS A 100 6.82 -8.64 -2.89
C LYS A 100 6.54 -7.64 -4.01
N SER A 101 5.54 -7.91 -4.85
CA SER A 101 5.13 -7.03 -5.95
C SER A 101 4.74 -5.63 -5.48
N ARG A 102 4.01 -5.51 -4.35
CA ARG A 102 3.69 -4.21 -3.76
C ARG A 102 4.90 -3.45 -3.25
N MET A 103 5.84 -4.15 -2.62
CA MET A 103 7.07 -3.54 -2.13
C MET A 103 7.89 -2.98 -3.30
N GLU A 104 8.05 -3.76 -4.37
CA GLU A 104 8.74 -3.36 -5.60
C GLU A 104 8.02 -2.18 -6.28
N SER A 105 6.69 -2.23 -6.40
CA SER A 105 5.88 -1.13 -6.94
C SER A 105 6.09 0.18 -6.15
N TRP A 106 6.11 0.11 -4.82
CA TRP A 106 6.35 1.28 -3.98
C TRP A 106 7.81 1.78 -4.12
N GLN A 107 8.79 0.89 -4.05
CA GLN A 107 10.21 1.21 -4.15
C GLN A 107 10.58 1.86 -5.48
N ASN A 108 10.00 1.39 -6.58
CA ASN A 108 10.34 1.84 -7.93
C ASN A 108 9.63 3.13 -8.33
N LYS A 109 8.73 3.68 -7.52
CA LYS A 109 8.08 4.97 -7.80
C LYS A 109 9.07 6.12 -7.62
N ALA A 110 9.28 6.89 -8.68
CA ALA A 110 10.27 7.97 -8.74
C ALA A 110 10.17 9.01 -7.61
N LEU A 111 8.98 9.25 -7.05
CA LEU A 111 8.76 10.15 -5.91
C LEU A 111 8.58 9.39 -4.60
N HIS A 112 7.62 8.46 -4.57
CA HIS A 112 7.23 7.76 -3.34
C HIS A 112 8.32 6.81 -2.81
N GLY A 113 9.22 6.34 -3.67
CA GLY A 113 10.33 5.45 -3.33
C GLY A 113 11.61 6.17 -2.89
N GLN A 114 11.70 7.50 -3.07
CA GLN A 114 12.93 8.26 -2.76
C GLN A 114 13.37 8.10 -1.32
N PHE A 115 12.42 8.11 -0.38
CA PHE A 115 12.71 7.92 1.04
C PHE A 115 13.39 6.57 1.30
N LEU A 116 12.94 5.49 0.66
CA LEU A 116 13.55 4.16 0.78
C LEU A 116 14.96 4.14 0.22
N GLY A 117 15.19 4.81 -0.92
CA GLY A 117 16.52 4.95 -1.51
C GLY A 117 17.48 5.74 -0.62
N LYS A 118 17.05 6.88 -0.08
CA LYS A 118 17.88 7.72 0.82
C LYS A 118 18.22 7.04 2.14
N LYS A 119 17.29 6.24 2.67
CA LYS A 119 17.45 5.48 3.91
C LYS A 119 18.42 4.31 3.76
N LYS A 120 18.49 3.71 2.57
CA LYS A 120 19.30 2.52 2.29
C LYS A 120 20.73 2.73 2.81
N ASP A 121 21.21 1.77 3.60
CA ASP A 121 22.56 1.72 4.20
C ASP A 121 22.90 2.81 5.23
N LYS A 122 22.03 3.81 5.47
CA LYS A 122 22.28 4.91 6.42
C LYS A 122 21.56 4.77 7.76
N VAL A 123 20.43 4.05 7.79
CA VAL A 123 19.57 3.98 8.97
C VAL A 123 19.10 2.54 9.21
N ASN A 124 19.03 2.13 10.48
CA ASN A 124 18.48 0.84 10.85
C ASN A 124 17.01 0.73 10.39
N SER A 125 16.75 -0.27 9.54
CA SER A 125 15.46 -0.39 8.89
C SER A 125 14.28 -0.64 9.83
N GLU A 126 14.50 -1.45 10.87
CA GLU A 126 13.47 -1.82 11.84
C GLU A 126 13.13 -0.67 12.76
N LYS A 127 14.13 0.04 13.27
CA LYS A 127 13.93 1.18 14.18
C LYS A 127 13.19 2.34 13.52
N THR A 128 13.36 2.56 12.22
CA THR A 128 12.62 3.62 11.50
C THR A 128 11.12 3.46 11.58
N TRP A 129 10.62 2.22 11.57
CA TRP A 129 9.19 1.95 11.53
C TRP A 129 8.57 1.76 12.91
N LEU A 130 9.34 1.96 13.98
CA LEU A 130 8.88 1.80 15.35
C LEU A 130 7.69 2.71 15.65
N CYS A 131 7.67 3.93 15.10
CA CYS A 131 6.54 4.85 15.23
C CYS A 131 5.22 4.30 14.65
N LEU A 132 5.28 3.37 13.69
CA LEU A 132 4.10 2.73 13.09
C LEU A 132 3.64 1.47 13.86
N THR A 133 4.54 0.83 14.60
CA THR A 133 4.28 -0.43 15.30
C THR A 133 3.99 -0.26 16.78
N THR A 134 4.67 0.66 17.47
CA THR A 134 4.52 0.89 18.92
C THR A 134 3.82 2.21 19.26
N GLY A 135 3.59 3.07 18.27
CA GLY A 135 3.17 4.45 18.50
C GLY A 135 1.71 4.64 18.89
N THR A 136 1.46 5.69 19.67
CA THR A 136 0.14 6.26 20.03
C THR A 136 -0.26 7.41 19.10
N LEU A 137 0.42 7.56 17.95
CA LEU A 137 0.17 8.67 17.03
C LEU A 137 -1.28 8.64 16.55
N LYS A 138 -1.90 9.83 16.53
CA LYS A 138 -3.20 10.01 15.89
C LYS A 138 -3.07 9.69 14.40
N LYS A 139 -4.12 9.11 13.82
CA LYS A 139 -4.15 8.66 12.42
C LYS A 139 -3.83 9.79 11.42
N GLU A 140 -4.19 11.02 11.78
CA GLU A 140 -3.95 12.23 11.00
C GLU A 140 -2.46 12.61 10.99
N THR A 141 -1.82 12.57 12.16
CA THR A 141 -0.38 12.83 12.30
C THR A 141 0.44 11.77 11.56
N GLU A 142 0.09 10.50 11.73
CA GLU A 142 0.72 9.40 10.99
C GLU A 142 0.57 9.60 9.48
N SER A 143 -0.64 9.94 9.01
CA SER A 143 -0.90 10.22 7.59
C SER A 143 -0.04 11.37 7.05
N LEU A 144 0.13 12.44 7.82
CA LEU A 144 0.94 13.60 7.43
C LEU A 144 2.43 13.24 7.31
N ILE A 145 2.97 12.52 8.29
CA ILE A 145 4.37 12.04 8.27
C ILE A 145 4.61 11.16 7.04
N LEU A 146 3.71 10.21 6.81
CA LEU A 146 3.81 9.31 5.65
C LEU A 146 3.64 10.04 4.32
N ALA A 147 2.86 11.13 4.28
CA ALA A 147 2.75 11.98 3.09
C ALA A 147 4.06 12.73 2.82
N ALA A 148 4.74 13.21 3.87
CA ALA A 148 6.05 13.85 3.76
C ALA A 148 7.10 12.87 3.21
N GLU A 149 7.20 11.66 3.80
CA GLU A 149 8.12 10.61 3.33
C GLU A 149 7.86 10.22 1.87
N LYS A 150 6.61 10.25 1.43
CA LYS A 150 6.22 9.94 0.05
C LYS A 150 6.44 11.10 -0.91
N GLN A 151 6.93 12.27 -0.49
CA GLN A 151 6.95 13.49 -1.32
C GLN A 151 5.55 13.85 -1.87
N ALA A 152 4.49 13.50 -1.14
CA ALA A 152 3.10 13.70 -1.59
C ALA A 152 2.53 15.07 -1.20
N ILE A 153 3.21 15.80 -0.31
CA ILE A 153 2.85 17.16 0.11
C ILE A 153 3.05 18.12 -1.08
N ARG A 154 2.12 19.07 -1.23
CA ARG A 154 2.10 20.00 -2.36
C ARG A 154 3.15 21.10 -2.24
N THR A 155 4.38 20.81 -2.68
CA THR A 155 5.48 21.79 -2.82
C THR A 155 5.48 22.48 -4.18
N ASN A 156 6.27 23.53 -4.38
CA ASN A 156 6.41 24.20 -5.68
C ASN A 156 6.98 23.26 -6.74
N THR A 157 7.89 22.34 -6.39
CA THR A 157 8.34 21.30 -7.33
C THR A 157 7.17 20.42 -7.80
N ILE A 158 6.25 20.05 -6.91
CA ILE A 158 5.04 19.30 -7.28
C ILE A 158 4.13 20.13 -8.19
N LYS A 159 3.92 21.41 -7.87
CA LYS A 159 3.10 22.31 -8.68
C LYS A 159 3.65 22.48 -10.10
N ALA A 160 4.97 22.66 -10.22
CA ALA A 160 5.63 22.89 -11.49
C ALA A 160 5.78 21.61 -12.33
N LYS A 161 6.36 20.56 -11.75
CA LYS A 161 6.72 19.34 -12.50
C LYS A 161 5.57 18.36 -12.67
N ILE A 162 4.61 18.33 -11.75
CA ILE A 162 3.50 17.34 -11.78
C ILE A 162 2.18 17.99 -12.16
N GLU A 163 1.78 19.04 -11.44
CA GLU A 163 0.49 19.70 -11.69
C GLU A 163 0.53 20.61 -12.92
N LYS A 164 1.73 21.03 -13.37
CA LYS A 164 1.93 22.01 -14.44
C LYS A 164 1.10 23.29 -14.21
N SER A 165 1.01 23.71 -12.96
CA SER A 165 0.17 24.84 -12.50
C SER A 165 0.97 26.07 -12.05
N SER A 166 2.31 25.96 -12.08
CA SER A 166 3.26 27.01 -11.71
C SER A 166 4.49 26.84 -12.59
N ASP A 167 5.07 27.94 -13.08
CA ASP A 167 6.27 27.86 -13.92
C ASP A 167 7.55 27.73 -13.08
N ASP A 168 7.54 28.20 -11.83
CA ASP A 168 8.69 28.16 -10.94
C ASP A 168 8.61 27.01 -9.93
N ALA A 169 9.67 26.20 -9.88
CA ALA A 169 9.86 25.11 -8.92
C ALA A 169 10.63 25.54 -7.67
N LYS A 170 11.20 26.75 -7.64
CA LYS A 170 12.05 27.25 -6.56
C LYS A 170 11.32 27.31 -5.22
N CYS A 171 12.11 27.15 -4.16
CA CYS A 171 11.70 27.27 -2.77
C CYS A 171 11.09 28.63 -2.48
N ARG A 172 9.89 28.63 -1.89
CA ARG A 172 9.22 29.88 -1.48
C ARG A 172 9.97 30.65 -0.39
N LEU A 173 10.88 29.98 0.33
CA LEU A 173 11.67 30.57 1.43
C LEU A 173 13.01 31.11 0.91
N CYS A 174 13.92 30.25 0.44
CA CYS A 174 15.27 30.68 0.01
C CYS A 174 15.36 31.16 -1.44
N LYS A 175 14.44 30.74 -2.33
CA LYS A 175 14.44 31.03 -3.77
C LYS A 175 15.69 30.56 -4.56
N GLU A 176 16.51 29.69 -3.97
CA GLU A 176 17.74 29.18 -4.59
C GLU A 176 17.56 27.79 -5.19
N ALA A 177 17.08 26.82 -4.40
CA ALA A 177 16.90 25.43 -4.80
C ALA A 177 15.42 25.08 -5.08
N ASP A 178 15.19 23.96 -5.76
CA ASP A 178 13.85 23.40 -5.99
C ASP A 178 13.15 23.03 -4.66
N GLU A 179 11.90 23.44 -4.52
CA GLU A 179 11.11 23.19 -3.31
C GLU A 179 10.66 21.73 -3.23
N THR A 180 11.46 20.87 -2.60
CA THR A 180 11.07 19.50 -2.26
C THR A 180 10.71 19.39 -0.79
N VAL A 181 10.03 18.32 -0.37
CA VAL A 181 9.76 18.12 1.06
C VAL A 181 11.07 18.00 1.84
N ASP A 182 12.08 17.38 1.25
CA ASP A 182 13.40 17.21 1.86
C ASP A 182 14.08 18.54 2.10
N HIS A 183 14.11 19.41 1.09
CA HIS A 183 14.67 20.76 1.19
C HIS A 183 13.99 21.60 2.28
N ILE A 184 12.66 21.53 2.39
CA ILE A 184 11.91 22.22 3.46
C ILE A 184 12.29 21.67 4.83
N LEU A 185 12.36 20.34 4.99
CA LEU A 185 12.71 19.69 6.26
C LEU A 185 14.17 19.94 6.67
N SER A 186 15.04 20.23 5.71
CA SER A 186 16.44 20.60 5.94
C SER A 186 16.66 22.10 6.21
N CYS A 187 15.57 22.87 6.36
CA CYS A 187 15.62 24.32 6.63
C CYS A 187 16.28 25.16 5.52
N CYS A 188 16.10 24.74 4.27
CA CYS A 188 16.72 25.27 3.05
C CYS A 188 18.18 24.83 2.85
#